data_AF-A0A524NW09-F1
#
_entry.id   AF-A0A524NW09-F1
#
_cell.length_a   1.000
_cell.length_b   1.000
_cell.length_c   1.000
_cell.angle_alpha   90.00
_cell.angle_beta   90.00
_cell.angle_gamma   90.00
#
_symmetry.space_group_name_H-M   'P 1'
#
loop_
_entity.id
_entity.type
_entity.pdbx_description
1 polymer ?
#
loop_
_entity_poly.entity_id
_entity_poly.type
_entity_poly.pdbx_seq_one_letter_code
_entity_poly.pdbx_strand_id
1 'polypeptide(L)'
;MKNLIGIVLLGLIVSSCSLFQKSSMNQDEIDTMVAENQALKTRVEASRDLEDRLALAQKQADEAMLKLSDCEDASTSKVHIIVGAFKNSSYANEYSADMKNQGLDGRILAGPYSFNLVTSSSHESVKSALNALGNIRATVIETAWLYIE
;
A
#
# COMPACT_ATOMS: atom_id res chain seq x y z
N MET A 1 -44.34 28.41 69.88
CA MET A 1 -43.46 27.21 69.97
C MET A 1 -42.38 27.30 68.88
N LYS A 2 -41.48 28.28 69.00
CA LYS A 2 -40.40 28.58 68.06
C LYS A 2 -39.08 27.86 68.40
N ASN A 3 -39.08 27.06 69.47
CA ASN A 3 -37.89 26.44 70.05
C ASN A 3 -37.73 24.96 69.67
N LEU A 4 -38.60 24.42 68.79
CA LEU A 4 -38.55 23.04 68.31
C LEU A 4 -37.80 22.88 66.97
N ILE A 5 -37.55 23.98 66.26
CA ILE A 5 -36.81 24.01 64.99
C ILE A 5 -35.29 23.98 65.23
N GLY A 6 -34.83 24.41 66.41
CA GLY A 6 -33.39 24.43 66.76
C GLY A 6 -32.78 23.05 67.06
N ILE A 7 -33.59 22.04 67.41
CA ILE A 7 -33.09 20.71 67.78
C ILE A 7 -33.00 19.76 66.56
N VAL A 8 -33.80 19.97 65.52
CA VAL A 8 -33.71 19.17 64.27
C VAL A 8 -32.50 19.59 63.41
N LEU A 9 -32.06 20.86 63.51
CA LEU A 9 -30.88 21.35 62.79
C LEU A 9 -29.54 20.96 63.47
N LEU A 10 -29.56 20.61 64.75
CA LEU A 10 -28.37 20.19 65.51
C LEU A 10 -28.12 18.67 65.46
N GLY A 11 -29.13 17.87 65.09
CA GLY A 11 -29.01 16.41 64.93
C GLY A 11 -28.39 15.96 63.60
N LEU A 12 -28.31 16.84 62.60
CA LEU A 12 -27.78 16.51 61.27
C LEU A 12 -26.26 16.66 61.13
N ILE A 13 -25.57 17.17 62.15
CA ILE A 13 -24.13 17.50 62.08
C ILE A 13 -23.23 16.46 62.76
N VAL A 14 -23.80 15.47 63.44
CA VAL A 14 -23.06 14.38 64.12
C VAL A 14 -23.03 13.06 63.34
N SER A 15 -23.69 12.98 62.19
CA SER A 15 -23.54 11.85 61.25
C SER A 15 -22.38 12.04 60.27
N SER A 16 -21.60 13.11 60.39
CA SER A 16 -20.54 13.49 59.46
C SER A 16 -19.12 13.22 59.96
N CYS A 17 -18.92 12.19 60.79
CA CYS A 17 -17.60 11.80 61.31
C CYS A 17 -17.27 10.31 61.10
N SER A 18 -17.47 9.78 59.88
CA SER A 18 -16.78 8.55 59.44
C SER A 18 -16.31 8.58 57.99
N LEU A 19 -16.36 9.75 57.33
CA LEU A 19 -16.14 9.86 55.88
C LEU A 19 -14.87 10.64 55.48
N PHE A 20 -13.91 10.77 56.40
CA PHE A 20 -12.61 11.41 56.15
C PHE A 20 -11.48 10.64 56.83
N GLN A 21 -11.34 9.36 56.47
CA GLN A 21 -10.09 8.63 56.66
C GLN A 21 -9.42 8.49 55.29
N LYS A 22 -8.65 9.51 54.93
CA LYS A 22 -7.77 9.48 53.75
C LYS A 22 -6.45 8.81 54.13
N SER A 23 -5.91 8.06 53.16
CA SER A 23 -4.62 7.35 53.11
C SER A 23 -4.67 5.95 53.73
N SER A 24 -4.45 4.85 53.01
CA SER A 24 -3.54 4.64 51.88
C SER A 24 -4.19 3.84 50.76
N MET A 25 -3.82 4.15 49.51
CA MET A 25 -3.96 3.23 48.39
C MET A 25 -3.30 1.91 48.81
N ASN A 26 -4.08 0.85 49.01
CA ASN A 26 -3.55 -0.44 49.43
C ASN A 26 -2.62 -0.95 48.31
N GLN A 27 -1.48 -1.54 48.70
CA GLN A 27 -0.47 -2.08 47.78
C GLN A 27 -1.09 -2.93 46.67
N ASP A 28 -2.12 -3.71 47.02
CA ASP A 28 -2.88 -4.57 46.12
C ASP A 28 -3.62 -3.82 45.00
N GLU A 29 -4.11 -2.61 45.27
CA GLU A 29 -4.84 -1.78 44.29
C GLU A 29 -3.85 -1.12 43.30
N ILE A 30 -2.64 -0.81 43.77
CA ILE A 30 -1.50 -0.38 42.94
C ILE A 30 -1.07 -1.52 42.01
N ASP A 31 -0.91 -2.71 42.58
CA ASP A 31 -0.46 -3.90 41.85
C ASP A 31 -1.51 -4.34 40.82
N THR A 32 -2.80 -4.19 41.14
CA THR A 32 -3.89 -4.45 40.19
C THR A 32 -3.88 -3.46 39.03
N MET A 33 -3.72 -2.15 39.30
CA MET A 33 -3.61 -1.15 38.24
C MET A 33 -2.35 -1.32 37.37
N VAL A 34 -1.22 -1.72 37.96
CA VAL A 34 0.02 -2.00 37.21
C VAL A 34 -0.17 -3.23 36.31
N ALA A 35 -0.82 -4.28 36.80
CA ALA A 35 -1.15 -5.47 36.02
C ALA A 35 -2.11 -5.14 34.85
N GLU A 36 -3.13 -4.31 35.08
CA GLU A 36 -4.04 -3.85 34.04
C GLU A 36 -3.33 -2.97 32.99
N ASN A 37 -2.46 -2.06 33.41
CA ASN A 37 -1.67 -1.25 32.49
C ASN A 37 -0.71 -2.09 31.64
N GLN A 38 -0.09 -3.12 32.22
CA GLN A 38 0.74 -4.06 31.48
C GLN A 38 -0.10 -4.86 30.47
N ALA A 39 -1.27 -5.37 30.87
CA ALA A 39 -2.18 -6.09 29.98
C ALA A 39 -2.69 -5.21 28.83
N LEU A 40 -3.02 -3.95 29.11
CA LEU A 40 -3.41 -2.96 28.11
C LEU A 40 -2.27 -2.64 27.14
N LYS A 41 -1.05 -2.47 27.66
CA LYS A 41 0.13 -2.21 26.83
C LYS A 41 0.41 -3.36 25.87
N THR A 42 0.32 -4.60 26.33
CA THR A 42 0.46 -5.80 25.49
C THR A 42 -0.63 -5.85 24.40
N ARG A 43 -1.87 -5.48 24.72
CA ARG A 43 -2.96 -5.41 23.72
C ARG A 43 -2.72 -4.32 22.68
N VAL A 44 -2.23 -3.15 23.10
CA VAL A 44 -1.90 -2.04 22.19
C VAL A 44 -0.74 -2.42 21.28
N GLU A 45 0.30 -3.07 21.80
CA GLU A 45 1.43 -3.55 21.00
C GLU A 45 0.99 -4.60 19.97
N ALA A 46 0.11 -5.54 20.37
CA ALA A 46 -0.46 -6.52 19.44
C ALA A 46 -1.35 -5.87 18.35
N SER A 47 -2.12 -4.84 18.70
CA SER A 47 -2.91 -4.07 17.71
C SER A 47 -2.01 -3.31 16.73
N ARG A 48 -0.90 -2.73 17.20
CA ARG A 48 0.06 -2.04 16.32
C ARG A 48 0.75 -3.00 15.35
N ASP A 49 1.14 -4.20 15.81
CA ASP A 49 1.72 -5.22 14.93
C ASP A 49 0.72 -5.64 13.83
N LEU A 50 -0.56 -5.78 14.17
CA LEU A 50 -1.61 -6.08 13.19
C LEU A 50 -1.82 -4.93 12.19
N GLU A 51 -1.80 -3.68 12.65
CA GLU A 51 -1.89 -2.49 11.78
C GLU A 51 -0.69 -2.40 10.82
N ASP A 52 0.53 -2.63 11.32
CA ASP A 52 1.74 -2.62 10.50
C ASP A 52 1.71 -3.73 9.43
N ARG A 53 1.23 -4.93 9.80
CA ARG A 53 1.04 -6.04 8.84
C ARG A 53 -0.03 -5.73 7.80
N LEU A 54 -1.10 -5.04 8.19
CA LEU A 54 -2.17 -4.63 7.29
C LEU A 54 -1.68 -3.54 6.32
N ALA A 55 -0.92 -2.57 6.80
CA ALA A 55 -0.30 -1.55 5.97
C ALA A 55 0.71 -2.14 4.98
N LEU A 56 1.49 -3.16 5.40
CA LEU A 56 2.39 -3.89 4.51
C LEU A 56 1.62 -4.66 3.43
N ALA A 57 0.55 -5.36 3.82
CA ALA A 57 -0.29 -6.13 2.90
C ALA A 57 -1.03 -5.24 1.89
N GLN A 58 -1.52 -4.07 2.32
CA GLN A 58 -2.13 -3.07 1.44
C GLN A 58 -1.12 -2.54 0.42
N LYS A 59 0.09 -2.19 0.86
CA LYS A 59 1.16 -1.77 -0.07
C LYS A 59 1.49 -2.84 -1.11
N GLN A 60 1.54 -4.12 -0.70
CA GLN A 60 1.77 -5.23 -1.61
C GLN A 60 0.61 -5.42 -2.60
N ALA A 61 -0.63 -5.24 -2.15
CA ALA A 61 -1.80 -5.31 -3.00
C ALA A 61 -1.85 -4.15 -4.01
N ASP A 62 -1.54 -2.93 -3.58
CA ASP A 62 -1.47 -1.75 -4.45
C ASP A 62 -0.36 -1.90 -5.50
N GLU A 63 0.81 -2.40 -5.11
CA GLU A 63 1.91 -2.70 -6.04
C GLU A 63 1.52 -3.79 -7.06
N ALA A 64 0.81 -4.83 -6.62
CA ALA A 64 0.31 -5.88 -7.51
C ALA A 64 -0.79 -5.35 -8.46
N MET A 65 -1.65 -4.46 -7.99
CA MET A 65 -2.71 -3.85 -8.79
C MET A 65 -2.14 -2.93 -9.88
N LEU A 66 -1.11 -2.14 -9.56
CA LEU A 66 -0.39 -1.33 -10.55
C LEU A 66 0.28 -2.19 -11.64
N LYS A 67 0.83 -3.35 -11.28
CA LYS A 67 1.38 -4.31 -12.26
C LYS A 67 0.31 -4.96 -13.14
N LEU A 68 -0.91 -5.10 -12.64
CA LEU A 68 -2.04 -5.68 -13.38
C LEU A 68 -2.71 -4.66 -14.30
N SER A 69 -2.82 -3.39 -13.90
CA SER A 69 -3.38 -2.34 -14.76
C SER A 69 -2.54 -2.09 -16.01
N ASP A 70 -1.22 -2.22 -15.93
CA ASP A 70 -0.33 -2.18 -17.10
C ASP A 70 -0.60 -3.34 -18.10
N CYS A 71 -1.23 -4.41 -17.62
CA CYS A 71 -1.57 -5.61 -18.40
C CYS A 71 -2.94 -5.49 -19.10
N GLU A 72 -3.93 -4.81 -18.49
CA GLU A 72 -5.27 -4.65 -19.10
C GLU A 72 -5.26 -3.72 -20.32
N ASP A 73 -4.35 -2.75 -20.39
CA ASP A 73 -4.14 -1.89 -21.56
C ASP A 73 -3.53 -2.63 -22.77
N ALA A 74 -3.14 -3.90 -22.63
CA ALA A 74 -2.73 -4.75 -23.75
C ALA A 74 -3.93 -5.22 -24.61
N SER A 75 -5.16 -5.08 -24.12
CA SER A 75 -6.34 -5.74 -24.71
C SER A 75 -6.83 -5.15 -26.05
N THR A 76 -6.34 -3.98 -26.47
CA THR A 76 -6.77 -3.30 -27.71
C THR A 76 -5.74 -3.34 -28.82
N SER A 77 -4.45 -3.47 -28.47
CA SER A 77 -3.36 -3.43 -29.43
C SER A 77 -2.89 -4.85 -29.73
N LYS A 78 -3.20 -5.35 -30.92
CA LYS A 78 -2.84 -6.72 -31.33
C LYS A 78 -1.44 -6.81 -31.94
N VAL A 79 -0.85 -5.67 -32.32
CA VAL A 79 0.42 -5.63 -33.08
C VAL A 79 1.37 -4.64 -32.44
N HIS A 80 2.55 -5.12 -32.05
CA HIS A 80 3.60 -4.33 -31.40
C HIS A 80 4.84 -4.26 -32.28
N ILE A 81 5.52 -3.12 -32.28
CA ILE A 81 6.84 -2.97 -32.91
C ILE A 81 7.91 -3.21 -31.84
N ILE A 82 8.66 -4.31 -31.97
CA ILE A 82 9.71 -4.71 -31.06
C ILE A 82 11.05 -4.16 -31.51
N VAL A 83 11.76 -3.52 -30.59
CA VAL A 83 13.08 -2.91 -30.80
C VAL A 83 14.19 -3.63 -30.05
N GLY A 84 13.86 -4.57 -29.18
CA GLY A 84 14.84 -5.39 -28.46
C GLY A 84 14.22 -6.64 -27.85
N ALA A 85 15.02 -7.69 -27.71
CA ALA A 85 14.64 -8.95 -27.08
C ALA A 85 15.75 -9.40 -26.13
N PHE A 86 15.46 -9.50 -24.83
CA PHE A 86 16.47 -9.70 -23.79
C PHE A 86 16.16 -10.89 -22.90
N LYS A 87 17.13 -11.79 -22.70
CA LYS A 87 17.02 -12.83 -21.67
C LYS A 87 17.19 -12.27 -20.26
N ASN A 88 18.05 -11.27 -20.11
CA ASN A 88 18.29 -10.60 -18.83
C ASN A 88 17.25 -9.49 -18.64
N SER A 89 16.47 -9.57 -17.57
CA SER A 89 15.45 -8.57 -17.24
C SER A 89 16.05 -7.20 -16.92
N SER A 90 17.26 -7.10 -16.35
CA SER A 90 17.91 -5.80 -16.08
C SER A 90 18.13 -5.02 -17.36
N TYR A 91 18.65 -5.69 -18.40
CA TYR A 91 18.88 -5.06 -19.70
C TYR A 91 17.56 -4.70 -20.40
N ALA A 92 16.52 -5.52 -20.24
CA ALA A 92 15.20 -5.19 -20.74
C ALA A 92 14.64 -3.92 -20.08
N ASN A 93 14.82 -3.79 -18.75
CA ASN A 93 14.35 -2.64 -17.98
C ASN A 93 15.12 -1.36 -18.33
N GLU A 94 16.44 -1.43 -18.45
CA GLU A 94 17.28 -0.31 -18.87
C GLU A 94 16.91 0.17 -20.28
N TYR A 95 16.74 -0.75 -21.22
CA TYR A 95 16.36 -0.42 -22.59
C TYR A 95 14.92 0.10 -22.69
N SER A 96 13.99 -0.46 -21.91
CA SER A 96 12.62 0.04 -21.75
C SER A 96 12.60 1.49 -21.25
N ALA A 97 13.40 1.80 -20.24
CA ALA A 97 13.51 3.15 -19.71
C ALA A 97 14.06 4.13 -20.76
N ASP A 98 15.06 3.71 -21.54
CA ASP A 98 15.59 4.51 -22.65
C ASP A 98 14.52 4.78 -23.71
N MET A 99 13.74 3.78 -24.11
CA MET A 99 12.63 3.97 -25.05
C MET A 99 11.59 4.97 -24.51
N LYS A 100 11.23 4.88 -23.23
CA LYS A 100 10.31 5.83 -22.59
C LYS A 100 10.88 7.25 -22.56
N ASN A 101 12.18 7.41 -22.31
CA ASN A 101 12.85 8.71 -22.34
C ASN A 101 12.84 9.34 -23.75
N GLN A 102 12.81 8.51 -24.79
CA GLN A 102 12.67 8.95 -26.18
C GLN A 102 11.21 9.24 -26.58
N GLY A 103 10.25 9.12 -25.65
CA GLY A 103 8.83 9.34 -25.91
C GLY A 103 8.13 8.18 -26.63
N LEU A 104 8.72 6.99 -26.59
CA LEU A 104 8.16 5.75 -27.13
C LEU A 104 7.42 4.97 -26.03
N ASP A 105 6.70 3.91 -26.41
CA ASP A 105 5.92 3.05 -25.50
C ASP A 105 6.82 2.41 -24.43
N GLY A 106 7.90 1.73 -24.86
CA GLY A 106 8.87 1.12 -23.97
C GLY A 106 8.27 0.05 -23.05
N ARG A 107 7.15 -0.58 -23.43
CA ARG A 107 6.56 -1.67 -22.65
C ARG A 107 7.40 -2.93 -22.80
N ILE A 108 7.41 -3.77 -21.77
CA ILE A 108 8.06 -5.08 -21.80
C ILE A 108 6.98 -6.15 -21.93
N LEU A 109 7.01 -6.91 -23.01
CA LEU A 109 6.14 -8.05 -23.26
C LEU A 109 6.87 -9.37 -22.97
N ALA A 110 6.13 -10.36 -22.50
CA ALA A 110 6.65 -11.71 -22.34
C ALA A 110 6.71 -12.40 -23.72
N GLY A 111 7.93 -12.60 -24.22
CA GLY A 111 8.19 -13.27 -25.47
C GLY A 111 8.39 -14.77 -25.33
N PRO A 112 8.42 -15.50 -26.46
CA PRO A 112 8.74 -16.92 -26.47
C PRO A 112 10.14 -17.18 -25.91
N TYR A 113 10.36 -18.37 -25.36
CA TYR A 113 11.65 -18.80 -24.80
C TYR A 113 12.16 -17.90 -23.65
N SER A 114 11.25 -17.30 -22.89
CA SER A 114 11.56 -16.46 -21.73
C SER A 114 12.36 -15.21 -22.07
N PHE A 115 12.19 -14.68 -23.28
CA PHE A 115 12.70 -13.38 -23.66
C PHE A 115 11.74 -12.28 -23.19
N ASN A 116 12.31 -11.16 -22.78
CA ASN A 116 11.60 -9.92 -22.50
C ASN A 116 11.69 -9.06 -23.76
N LEU A 117 10.56 -8.79 -24.40
CA LEU A 117 10.49 -8.01 -25.65
C LEU A 117 10.17 -6.56 -25.32
N VAL A 118 11.00 -5.62 -25.78
CA VAL A 118 10.77 -4.18 -25.55
C VAL A 118 10.05 -3.58 -26.75
N THR A 119 8.91 -2.96 -26.52
CA THR A 119 8.10 -2.29 -27.55
C THR A 119 8.55 -0.85 -27.78
N SER A 120 8.41 -0.39 -29.01
CA SER A 120 8.50 1.04 -29.37
C SER A 120 7.13 1.67 -29.54
N SER A 121 6.18 0.92 -30.13
CA SER A 121 4.79 1.33 -30.28
C SER A 121 3.87 0.12 -30.41
N SER A 122 2.58 0.36 -30.14
CA SER A 122 1.51 -0.63 -30.15
C SER A 122 0.38 -0.15 -31.07
N HIS A 123 -0.19 -1.04 -31.87
CA HIS A 123 -1.14 -0.71 -32.95
C HIS A 123 -2.30 -1.71 -33.01
N GLU A 124 -3.47 -1.25 -33.45
CA GLU A 124 -4.67 -2.07 -33.62
C GLU A 124 -4.63 -2.96 -34.88
N SER A 125 -3.79 -2.63 -35.87
CA SER A 125 -3.72 -3.34 -37.14
C SER A 125 -2.30 -3.46 -37.70
N VAL A 126 -2.03 -4.56 -38.41
CA VAL A 126 -0.75 -4.82 -39.07
C VAL A 126 -0.39 -3.72 -40.06
N LYS A 127 -1.38 -3.17 -40.79
CA LYS A 127 -1.15 -2.08 -41.75
C LYS A 127 -0.63 -0.81 -41.05
N SER A 128 -1.22 -0.43 -39.92
CA SER A 128 -0.78 0.72 -39.13
C SER A 128 0.65 0.50 -38.61
N ALA A 129 0.92 -0.69 -38.08
CA ALA A 129 2.25 -1.04 -37.58
C ALA A 129 3.32 -1.06 -38.68
N LEU A 130 3.02 -1.60 -39.87
CA LEU A 130 3.95 -1.60 -41.02
C LEU A 130 4.31 -0.18 -41.47
N ASN A 131 3.34 0.74 -41.47
CA ASN A 131 3.60 2.14 -41.82
C ASN A 131 4.55 2.81 -40.80
N ALA A 132 4.36 2.51 -39.51
CA ALA A 132 5.22 3.03 -38.44
C ALA A 132 6.61 2.36 -38.41
N LEU A 133 6.69 1.08 -38.79
CA LEU A 133 7.93 0.29 -38.75
C LEU A 133 9.06 0.92 -39.56
N GLY A 134 8.76 1.49 -40.73
CA GLY A 134 9.78 2.18 -41.54
C GLY A 134 10.43 3.35 -40.80
N ASN A 135 9.64 4.13 -40.08
CA ASN A 135 10.15 5.26 -39.28
C ASN A 135 10.97 4.76 -38.08
N ILE A 136 10.46 3.76 -37.35
CA ILE A 136 11.18 3.17 -36.20
C ILE A 136 12.53 2.57 -36.64
N ARG A 137 12.58 1.92 -37.82
CA ARG A 137 13.84 1.39 -38.35
C ARG A 137 14.85 2.46 -38.73
N ALA A 138 14.39 3.63 -39.15
CA ALA A 138 15.24 4.74 -39.51
C ALA A 138 15.70 5.58 -38.30
N THR A 139 14.92 5.60 -37.22
CA THR A 139 15.13 6.51 -36.07
C THR A 139 15.62 5.82 -34.81
N VAL A 140 15.23 4.56 -34.59
CA VAL A 140 15.55 3.81 -33.37
C VAL A 140 16.55 2.68 -33.67
N ILE A 141 16.15 1.69 -34.46
CA ILE A 141 16.99 0.53 -34.79
C ILE A 141 16.55 -0.18 -36.07
N GLU A 142 17.47 -0.43 -37.00
CA GLU A 142 17.14 -1.04 -38.32
C GLU A 142 16.50 -2.43 -38.21
N THR A 143 16.82 -3.15 -37.13
CA THR A 143 16.40 -4.53 -36.90
C THR A 143 15.06 -4.64 -36.18
N ALA A 144 14.34 -3.53 -36.00
CA ALA A 144 13.00 -3.55 -35.44
C ALA A 144 12.08 -4.48 -36.24
N TRP A 145 11.19 -5.19 -35.54
CA TRP A 145 10.31 -6.19 -36.13
C TRP A 145 8.92 -6.16 -35.49
N LEU A 146 7.95 -6.80 -36.14
CA LEU A 146 6.56 -6.84 -35.66
C LEU A 146 6.32 -8.10 -34.84
N TYR A 147 5.70 -7.92 -33.68
CA TYR A 147 5.18 -8.98 -32.84
C TYR A 147 3.66 -8.86 -32.80
N ILE A 148 2.97 -9.98 -33.05
CA ILE A 148 1.52 -10.06 -33.03
C ILE A 148 1.17 -11.03 -31.90
N GLU A 149 0.39 -10.55 -30.94
CA GLU A 149 -0.13 -11.38 -29.83
C GLU A 149 -1.30 -12.27 -30.26
#